data_AF-A0A7C4CRH3-F1
#
_entry.id   AF-A0A7C4CRH3-F1
#
_cell.length_a   1.000
_cell.length_b   1.000
_cell.length_c   1.000
_cell.angle_alpha   90.00
_cell.angle_beta   90.00
_cell.angle_gamma   90.00
#
_symmetry.space_group_name_H-M   'P 1'
#
loop_
_entity.id
_entity.type
_entity.pdbx_description
1 polymer ?
#
loop_
_entity_poly.entity_id
_entity_poly.type
_entity_poly.pdbx_seq_one_letter_code
_entity_poly.pdbx_strand_id
1 'polypeptide(L)'
;MPTLHFDRINKVITVLAPDTEITIQELYNAIRDWEDDPENMSEAKVCDATGKDPLGAGLYTAITLILRGWKLKFEDRTEPTACIVRGGNLLATDEYGNFVYPIAPSANVTVTITQSTAASLLAEWTQEDINYVKSQVSYIPPTLPEVPTMDQLNQAHGSGSWEGATPSQIWSHPSRTLSSREVPERGEEIASEETLRLIQEQIKKVKVVSVGQYLESTLSP
;
A
#
# COMPACT_ATOMS: atom_id res chain seq x y z
N MET A 1 -21.07 -16.73 -19.96
CA MET A 1 -20.83 -16.40 -18.55
C MET A 1 -19.56 -17.12 -18.15
N PRO A 2 -18.62 -16.43 -17.49
CA PRO A 2 -17.38 -17.06 -17.06
C PRO A 2 -17.67 -18.20 -16.07
N THR A 3 -16.89 -19.27 -16.15
CA THR A 3 -17.08 -20.41 -15.24
C THR A 3 -16.35 -20.14 -13.93
N LEU A 4 -17.09 -20.16 -12.81
CA LEU A 4 -16.54 -19.90 -11.48
C LEU A 4 -16.49 -21.16 -10.62
N HIS A 5 -15.41 -21.30 -9.86
CA HIS A 5 -15.25 -22.32 -8.84
C HIS A 5 -15.13 -21.65 -7.46
N PHE A 6 -15.97 -22.08 -6.52
CA PHE A 6 -16.05 -21.53 -5.17
C PHE A 6 -15.37 -22.47 -4.17
N ASP A 7 -14.23 -22.04 -3.62
CA ASP A 7 -13.54 -22.74 -2.55
C ASP A 7 -14.03 -22.25 -1.18
N ARG A 8 -14.90 -23.05 -0.54
CA ARG A 8 -15.52 -22.74 0.76
C ARG A 8 -14.52 -22.67 1.90
N ILE A 9 -13.41 -23.42 1.80
CA ILE A 9 -12.43 -23.56 2.87
C ILE A 9 -11.47 -22.38 2.83
N ASN A 10 -10.93 -22.08 1.64
CA ASN A 10 -9.96 -21.00 1.47
C ASN A 10 -10.62 -19.63 1.25
N LYS A 11 -11.94 -19.59 1.10
CA LYS A 11 -12.73 -18.38 0.79
C LYS A 11 -12.20 -17.69 -0.48
N VAL A 12 -12.00 -18.47 -1.53
CA VAL A 12 -11.52 -17.99 -2.84
C VAL A 12 -12.52 -18.34 -3.93
N ILE A 13 -12.87 -17.34 -4.74
CA ILE A 13 -13.66 -17.49 -5.95
C ILE A 13 -12.69 -17.51 -7.14
N THR A 14 -12.55 -18.65 -7.80
CA THR A 14 -11.63 -18.81 -8.93
C THR A 14 -12.39 -18.70 -10.25
N VAL A 15 -11.95 -17.78 -11.11
CA VAL A 15 -12.37 -17.70 -12.52
C VAL A 15 -11.57 -18.73 -13.31
N LEU A 16 -12.26 -19.76 -13.83
CA LEU A 16 -11.62 -20.85 -14.54
C LEU A 16 -11.15 -20.43 -15.94
N ALA A 17 -10.11 -21.09 -16.42
CA ALA A 17 -9.69 -21.02 -17.80
C ALA A 17 -10.79 -21.58 -18.72
N PRO A 18 -10.99 -21.01 -19.93
CA PRO A 18 -10.11 -20.05 -20.61
C PRO A 18 -10.39 -18.58 -20.30
N ASP A 19 -11.43 -18.25 -19.51
CA ASP A 19 -11.94 -16.88 -19.38
C ASP A 19 -10.88 -15.92 -18.83
N THR A 20 -10.70 -14.78 -19.51
CA THR A 20 -9.74 -13.73 -19.11
C THR A 20 -10.43 -12.47 -18.61
N GLU A 21 -11.76 -12.44 -18.62
CA GLU A 21 -12.53 -11.28 -18.26
C GLU A 21 -13.78 -11.68 -17.47
N ILE A 22 -14.09 -10.86 -16.46
CA ILE A 22 -15.32 -10.98 -15.68
C ILE A 22 -15.91 -9.61 -15.39
N THR A 23 -17.23 -9.50 -15.53
CA THR A 23 -17.94 -8.31 -15.07
C THR A 23 -18.39 -8.46 -13.62
N ILE A 24 -18.47 -7.35 -12.88
CA ILE A 24 -18.98 -7.35 -11.50
C ILE A 24 -20.42 -7.89 -11.44
N GLN A 25 -21.23 -7.64 -12.48
CA GLN A 25 -22.58 -8.19 -12.57
C GLN A 25 -22.58 -9.72 -12.67
N GLU A 26 -21.70 -10.30 -13.50
CA GLU A 26 -21.58 -11.76 -13.62
C GLU A 26 -21.07 -12.38 -12.32
N LEU A 27 -20.07 -11.75 -11.69
CA LEU A 27 -19.57 -12.19 -10.39
C LEU A 27 -20.68 -12.17 -9.33
N TYR A 28 -21.44 -11.08 -9.26
CA TYR A 28 -22.57 -10.96 -8.32
C TYR A 28 -23.63 -12.04 -8.55
N ASN A 29 -24.02 -12.27 -9.80
CA ASN A 29 -25.03 -13.28 -10.14
C ASN A 29 -24.54 -14.68 -9.75
N ALA A 30 -23.31 -15.02 -10.12
CA ALA A 30 -22.74 -16.32 -9.79
C ALA A 30 -22.59 -16.54 -8.27
N ILE A 31 -22.29 -15.49 -7.50
CA ILE A 31 -22.30 -15.56 -6.04
C ILE A 31 -23.72 -15.84 -5.51
N ARG A 32 -24.74 -15.17 -6.05
CA ARG A 32 -26.14 -15.39 -5.61
C ARG A 32 -26.63 -16.78 -5.97
N ASP A 33 -26.31 -17.25 -7.17
CA ASP A 33 -26.65 -18.61 -7.62
C ASP A 33 -25.96 -19.66 -6.73
N TRP A 34 -24.73 -19.41 -6.30
CA TRP A 34 -24.00 -20.28 -5.39
C TRP A 34 -24.57 -20.25 -3.96
N GLU A 35 -24.95 -19.08 -3.45
CA GLU A 35 -25.55 -18.91 -2.12
C GLU A 35 -26.97 -19.53 -2.01
N ASP A 36 -27.69 -19.66 -3.13
CA ASP A 36 -29.05 -20.24 -3.17
C ASP A 36 -29.05 -21.78 -3.12
N ASP A 37 -27.88 -22.42 -3.26
CA ASP A 37 -27.76 -23.87 -3.13
C ASP A 37 -27.95 -24.30 -1.65
N PRO A 38 -28.85 -25.26 -1.35
CA PRO A 38 -29.07 -25.77 0.01
C PRO A 38 -27.80 -26.18 0.76
N GLU A 39 -26.76 -26.62 0.07
CA GLU A 39 -25.47 -26.98 0.71
C GLU A 39 -24.67 -25.77 1.19
N ASN A 40 -24.94 -24.58 0.65
CA ASN A 40 -24.21 -23.34 0.92
C ASN A 40 -25.00 -22.36 1.79
N MET A 41 -26.29 -22.62 2.05
CA MET A 41 -27.14 -21.75 2.87
C MET A 41 -26.65 -21.54 4.31
N SER A 42 -25.80 -22.43 4.84
CA SER A 42 -25.19 -22.27 6.16
C SER A 42 -23.98 -21.34 6.18
N GLU A 43 -23.43 -21.01 5.02
CA GLU A 43 -22.26 -20.15 4.90
C GLU A 43 -22.62 -18.69 5.16
N ALA A 44 -21.66 -17.94 5.70
CA ALA A 44 -21.82 -16.50 5.84
C ALA A 44 -21.92 -15.83 4.47
N LYS A 45 -22.67 -14.73 4.42
CA LYS A 45 -22.86 -13.92 3.21
C LYS A 45 -21.52 -13.57 2.54
N VAL A 46 -21.35 -13.98 1.30
CA VAL A 46 -20.10 -13.87 0.52
C VAL A 46 -19.81 -12.44 0.10
N CYS A 47 -20.84 -11.68 -0.30
CA CYS A 47 -20.65 -10.31 -0.77
C CYS A 47 -21.82 -9.38 -0.44
N ASP A 48 -21.53 -8.08 -0.38
CA ASP A 48 -22.52 -7.00 -0.52
C ASP A 48 -22.38 -6.31 -1.87
N ALA A 49 -23.48 -5.78 -2.39
CA ALA A 49 -23.47 -4.97 -3.60
C ALA A 49 -24.40 -3.76 -3.46
N THR A 50 -23.96 -2.63 -4.02
CA THR A 50 -24.73 -1.38 -4.13
C THR A 50 -24.60 -0.80 -5.55
N GLY A 51 -25.50 0.12 -5.90
CA GLY A 51 -25.56 0.74 -7.23
C GLY A 51 -26.54 0.06 -8.17
N LYS A 52 -26.32 0.17 -9.49
CA LYS A 52 -27.26 -0.22 -10.56
C LYS A 52 -28.60 0.55 -10.51
N ASP A 53 -28.57 1.75 -9.96
CA ASP A 53 -29.71 2.66 -9.93
C ASP A 53 -29.96 3.21 -11.34
N PRO A 54 -31.22 3.28 -11.79
CA PRO A 54 -31.54 3.82 -13.11
C PRO A 54 -31.32 5.34 -13.14
N LEU A 55 -30.51 5.81 -14.08
CA LEU A 55 -30.30 7.23 -14.35
C LEU A 55 -31.26 7.77 -15.43
N GLY A 56 -32.09 6.89 -16.00
CA GLY A 56 -32.94 7.19 -17.15
C GLY A 56 -32.25 6.88 -18.48
N ALA A 57 -33.03 6.85 -19.57
CA ALA A 57 -32.54 6.55 -20.93
C ALA A 57 -31.73 5.25 -21.07
N GLY A 58 -32.01 4.24 -20.23
CA GLY A 58 -31.28 2.96 -20.24
C GLY A 58 -29.88 3.02 -19.63
N LEU A 59 -29.52 4.13 -18.97
CA LEU A 59 -28.28 4.27 -18.22
C LEU A 59 -28.48 3.87 -16.76
N TYR A 60 -27.45 3.27 -16.17
CA TYR A 60 -27.45 2.80 -14.79
C TYR A 60 -26.16 3.25 -14.08
N THR A 61 -26.21 3.42 -12.76
CA THR A 61 -25.00 3.59 -11.96
C THR A 61 -24.17 2.30 -11.94
N ALA A 62 -22.84 2.44 -11.84
CA ALA A 62 -21.94 1.29 -11.75
C ALA A 62 -22.14 0.52 -10.43
N ILE A 63 -21.88 -0.78 -10.43
CA ILE A 63 -22.03 -1.63 -9.24
C ILE A 63 -20.78 -1.51 -8.38
N THR A 64 -20.96 -1.31 -7.08
CA THR A 64 -19.88 -1.48 -6.10
C THR A 64 -20.11 -2.79 -5.35
N LEU A 65 -19.17 -3.72 -5.45
CA LEU A 65 -19.25 -5.04 -4.85
C LEU A 65 -18.14 -5.20 -3.80
N ILE A 66 -18.53 -5.61 -2.59
CA ILE A 66 -17.64 -5.83 -1.44
C ILE A 66 -17.67 -7.31 -1.10
N LEU A 67 -16.56 -8.02 -1.28
CA LEU A 67 -16.39 -9.40 -0.86
C LEU A 67 -16.08 -9.47 0.65
N ARG A 68 -16.76 -10.32 1.41
CA ARG A 68 -16.64 -10.42 2.88
C ARG A 68 -15.83 -11.63 3.32
N GLY A 69 -14.55 -11.46 3.58
CA GLY A 69 -13.63 -12.57 3.89
C GLY A 69 -13.26 -13.41 2.66
N TRP A 70 -13.80 -13.07 1.48
CA TRP A 70 -13.52 -13.76 0.22
C TRP A 70 -12.58 -12.96 -0.68
N LYS A 71 -11.83 -13.66 -1.54
CA LYS A 71 -11.01 -13.06 -2.59
C LYS A 71 -11.31 -13.65 -3.96
N LEU A 72 -11.12 -12.86 -5.00
CA LEU A 72 -11.22 -13.29 -6.39
C LEU A 72 -9.84 -13.77 -6.88
N LYS A 73 -9.78 -14.93 -7.51
CA LYS A 73 -8.58 -15.49 -8.13
C LYS A 73 -8.87 -15.80 -9.60
N PHE A 74 -7.88 -15.68 -10.47
CA PHE A 74 -7.95 -16.27 -11.81
C PHE A 74 -7.17 -17.58 -11.81
N GLU A 75 -7.65 -18.59 -12.51
CA GLU A 75 -6.92 -19.85 -12.63
C GLU A 75 -5.53 -19.62 -13.22
N ASP A 76 -4.54 -20.33 -12.66
CA ASP A 76 -3.14 -20.24 -13.04
C ASP A 76 -2.98 -20.56 -14.54
N ARG A 77 -2.11 -19.80 -15.23
CA ARG A 77 -1.91 -19.94 -16.68
C ARG A 77 -0.54 -20.53 -16.99
N THR A 78 -0.44 -21.19 -18.14
CA THR A 78 0.84 -21.68 -18.67
C THR A 78 1.68 -20.54 -19.25
N GLU A 79 1.03 -19.51 -19.78
CA GLU A 79 1.67 -18.33 -20.39
C GLU A 79 1.20 -17.04 -19.69
N PRO A 80 2.05 -15.99 -19.61
CA PRO A 80 1.67 -14.70 -19.03
C PRO A 80 0.42 -14.12 -19.68
N THR A 81 -0.67 -14.08 -18.92
CA THR A 81 -1.98 -13.65 -19.41
C THR A 81 -2.48 -12.46 -18.61
N ALA A 82 -2.97 -11.43 -19.30
CA ALA A 82 -3.65 -10.31 -18.66
C ALA A 82 -5.14 -10.65 -18.49
N CYS A 83 -5.64 -10.52 -17.26
CA CYS A 83 -7.04 -10.71 -16.92
C CYS A 83 -7.68 -9.40 -16.44
N ILE A 84 -8.96 -9.21 -16.75
CA ILE A 84 -9.65 -7.94 -16.53
C ILE A 84 -10.91 -8.16 -15.68
N VAL A 85 -11.09 -7.30 -14.68
CA VAL A 85 -12.33 -7.17 -13.91
C VAL A 85 -12.95 -5.81 -14.25
N ARG A 86 -14.18 -5.79 -14.78
CA ARG A 86 -14.83 -4.54 -15.22
C ARG A 86 -16.30 -4.43 -14.79
N GLY A 87 -16.91 -3.28 -15.06
CA GLY A 87 -18.34 -3.05 -14.85
C GLY A 87 -18.70 -2.58 -13.45
N GLY A 88 -17.72 -2.09 -12.68
CA GLY A 88 -17.96 -1.62 -11.33
C GLY A 88 -16.69 -1.43 -10.51
N ASN A 89 -16.88 -1.33 -9.20
CA ASN A 89 -15.82 -1.28 -8.20
C ASN A 89 -15.78 -2.61 -7.44
N LEU A 90 -14.63 -3.24 -7.40
CA LEU A 90 -14.39 -4.44 -6.61
C LEU A 90 -13.59 -4.08 -5.36
N LEU A 91 -14.14 -4.46 -4.21
CA LEU A 91 -13.55 -4.29 -2.88
C LEU A 91 -13.60 -5.63 -2.15
N ALA A 92 -12.75 -5.80 -1.15
CA ALA A 92 -12.83 -6.93 -0.23
C ALA A 92 -12.57 -6.47 1.20
N THR A 93 -13.19 -7.15 2.16
CA THR A 93 -12.90 -7.02 3.59
C THR A 93 -12.40 -8.34 4.14
N ASP A 94 -11.62 -8.30 5.21
CA ASP A 94 -11.34 -9.49 6.02
C ASP A 94 -12.56 -9.86 6.90
N GLU A 95 -12.40 -10.89 7.74
CA GLU A 95 -13.42 -11.35 8.69
C GLU A 95 -13.76 -10.30 9.77
N TYR A 96 -12.88 -9.33 9.99
CA TYR A 96 -13.02 -8.25 10.95
C TYR A 96 -13.61 -6.96 10.34
N GLY A 97 -13.82 -6.95 9.02
CA GLY A 97 -14.36 -5.80 8.28
C GLY A 97 -13.31 -4.80 7.79
N ASN A 98 -12.02 -5.08 7.93
CA ASN A 98 -10.95 -4.23 7.41
C ASN A 98 -10.80 -4.42 5.89
N PHE A 99 -10.60 -3.34 5.15
CA PHE A 99 -10.38 -3.42 3.71
C PHE A 99 -9.06 -4.10 3.36
N VAL A 100 -9.14 -5.07 2.46
CA VAL A 100 -7.99 -5.83 1.95
C VAL A 100 -7.99 -5.83 0.43
N TYR A 101 -6.85 -6.16 -0.17
CA TYR A 101 -6.76 -6.29 -1.62
C TYR A 101 -7.64 -7.47 -2.10
N PRO A 102 -8.56 -7.24 -3.07
CA PRO A 102 -9.59 -8.22 -3.41
C PRO A 102 -9.10 -9.37 -4.31
N ILE A 103 -7.92 -9.26 -4.90
CA ILE A 103 -7.38 -10.27 -5.82
C ILE A 103 -6.37 -11.17 -5.10
N ALA A 104 -6.57 -12.48 -5.17
CA ALA A 104 -5.61 -13.47 -4.72
C ALA A 104 -4.53 -13.71 -5.80
N PRO A 105 -3.26 -13.95 -5.41
CA PRO A 105 -2.17 -14.18 -6.36
C PRO A 105 -2.40 -15.45 -7.19
N SER A 106 -2.01 -15.39 -8.46
CA SER A 106 -2.14 -16.48 -9.43
C SER A 106 -0.89 -16.54 -10.31
N ALA A 107 -0.46 -17.74 -10.69
CA ALA A 107 0.76 -17.93 -11.47
C ALA A 107 0.54 -17.52 -12.94
N ASN A 108 1.48 -16.73 -13.48
CA ASN A 108 1.44 -16.20 -14.85
C ASN A 108 0.17 -15.41 -15.20
N VAL A 109 -0.48 -14.79 -14.21
CA VAL A 109 -1.65 -13.94 -14.43
C VAL A 109 -1.40 -12.54 -13.87
N THR A 110 -1.66 -11.53 -14.69
CA THR A 110 -1.70 -10.14 -14.26
C THR A 110 -3.14 -9.66 -14.30
N VAL A 111 -3.70 -9.29 -13.14
CA VAL A 111 -5.09 -8.83 -13.04
C VAL A 111 -5.16 -7.30 -13.04
N THR A 112 -5.98 -6.76 -13.94
CA THR A 112 -6.31 -5.32 -14.00
C THR A 112 -7.77 -5.12 -13.61
N ILE A 113 -8.03 -4.26 -12.62
CA ILE A 113 -9.38 -3.89 -12.21
C ILE A 113 -9.71 -2.53 -12.83
N THR A 114 -10.70 -2.50 -13.72
CA THR A 114 -11.25 -1.26 -14.27
C THR A 114 -12.32 -0.72 -13.35
N GLN A 115 -11.93 0.21 -12.48
CA GLN A 115 -12.82 0.85 -11.51
C GLN A 115 -13.60 2.01 -12.14
N SER A 116 -14.81 2.24 -11.64
CA SER A 116 -15.69 3.34 -12.05
C SER A 116 -15.68 4.44 -10.99
N THR A 117 -15.53 5.69 -11.42
CA THR A 117 -15.67 6.84 -10.53
C THR A 117 -17.15 7.18 -10.36
N ALA A 118 -17.66 7.08 -9.14
CA ALA A 118 -18.96 7.62 -8.75
C ALA A 118 -18.74 8.93 -7.96
N ALA A 119 -19.72 9.84 -7.98
CA ALA A 119 -19.72 10.99 -7.09
C ALA A 119 -19.89 10.51 -5.65
N SER A 120 -18.78 10.35 -4.93
CA SER A 120 -18.77 10.00 -3.51
C SER A 120 -18.87 11.26 -2.67
N LEU A 121 -19.89 11.36 -1.83
CA LEU A 121 -19.80 12.22 -0.65
C LEU A 121 -18.73 11.62 0.27
N LEU A 122 -17.68 12.39 0.55
CA LEU A 122 -16.76 12.04 1.62
C LEU A 122 -17.58 12.00 2.92
N ALA A 123 -17.63 10.83 3.56
CA ALA A 123 -17.97 10.78 4.97
C ALA A 123 -17.03 11.74 5.70
N GLU A 124 -17.58 12.60 6.56
CA GLU A 124 -16.77 13.52 7.34
C GLU A 124 -15.80 12.68 8.18
N TRP A 125 -14.50 12.82 7.92
CA TRP A 125 -13.49 12.06 8.63
C TRP A 125 -13.57 12.45 10.10
N THR A 126 -13.64 11.47 10.99
CA THR A 126 -13.57 11.78 12.41
C THR A 126 -12.17 12.29 12.74
N GLN A 127 -12.04 13.05 13.83
CA GLN A 127 -10.73 13.52 14.29
C GLN A 127 -9.78 12.34 14.59
N GLU A 128 -10.32 11.16 14.91
CA GLU A 128 -9.58 9.92 15.15
C GLU A 128 -8.99 9.35 13.84
N ASP A 129 -9.76 9.29 12.76
CA ASP A 129 -9.29 8.83 11.44
C ASP A 129 -8.18 9.74 10.90
N ILE A 130 -8.34 11.05 11.08
CA ILE A 130 -7.35 12.06 10.72
C ILE A 130 -6.05 11.82 11.51
N ASN A 131 -6.17 11.56 12.81
CA ASN A 131 -5.00 11.32 13.66
C ASN A 131 -4.32 9.99 13.32
N TYR A 132 -5.09 8.96 12.97
CA TYR A 132 -4.57 7.68 12.51
C TYR A 132 -3.77 7.83 11.22
N VAL A 133 -4.30 8.47 10.19
CA VAL A 133 -3.56 8.68 8.94
C VAL A 133 -2.34 9.59 9.13
N LYS A 134 -2.45 10.63 9.95
CA LYS A 134 -1.27 11.44 10.34
C LYS A 134 -0.19 10.61 10.99
N SER A 135 -0.55 9.62 11.82
CA SER A 135 0.42 8.71 12.43
C SER A 135 1.11 7.80 11.39
N GLN A 136 0.40 7.41 10.32
CA GLN A 136 0.95 6.59 9.24
C GLN A 136 1.84 7.40 8.27
N VAL A 137 1.55 8.68 8.08
CA VAL A 137 2.34 9.57 7.19
C VAL A 137 3.55 10.18 7.92
N SER A 138 3.57 10.21 9.25
CA SER A 138 4.60 10.84 10.06
C SER A 138 5.84 9.96 10.31
N TYR A 139 6.31 9.24 9.30
CA TYR A 139 7.71 8.80 9.22
C TYR A 139 8.33 9.23 7.88
N ILE A 140 8.41 10.54 7.67
CA ILE A 140 9.49 11.12 6.88
C ILE A 140 10.56 11.50 7.91
N PRO A 141 11.72 10.83 7.97
CA PRO A 141 12.78 11.25 8.88
C PRO A 141 13.15 12.71 8.58
N PRO A 142 13.09 13.62 9.56
CA PRO A 142 13.52 15.00 9.36
C PRO A 142 15.04 15.06 9.43
N THR A 143 15.73 14.59 8.40
CA THR A 143 17.12 14.96 8.13
C THR A 143 17.36 14.98 6.62
N LEU A 144 16.62 15.82 5.90
CA LEU A 144 17.27 16.49 4.77
C LEU A 144 18.22 17.51 5.41
N PRO A 145 19.53 17.48 5.13
CA PRO A 145 20.42 18.52 5.63
C PRO A 145 19.87 19.87 5.19
N GLU A 146 19.80 20.81 6.12
CA GLU A 146 19.41 22.19 5.82
C GLU A 146 20.14 22.65 4.57
N VAL A 147 19.41 23.24 3.62
CA VAL A 147 20.03 23.91 2.47
C VAL A 147 21.08 24.85 3.05
N PRO A 148 22.37 24.67 2.71
CA PRO A 148 23.43 25.44 3.34
C PRO A 148 23.14 26.91 3.11
N THR A 149 23.23 27.70 4.17
CA THR A 149 23.02 29.15 4.07
C THR A 149 24.05 29.74 3.12
N MET A 150 23.74 30.90 2.53
CA MET A 150 24.67 31.55 1.59
C MET A 150 26.05 31.79 2.23
N ASP A 151 26.09 32.00 3.54
CA ASP A 151 27.33 32.14 4.31
C ASP A 151 28.14 30.83 4.38
N GLN A 152 27.48 29.69 4.49
CA GLN A 152 28.12 28.37 4.48
C GLN A 152 28.68 28.01 3.09
N LEU A 153 27.96 28.36 2.02
CA LEU A 153 28.43 28.22 0.65
C LEU A 153 29.64 29.12 0.34
N ASN A 154 29.65 30.34 0.88
CA ASN A 154 30.75 31.29 0.70
C ASN A 154 32.04 30.88 1.44
N GLN A 155 31.91 30.20 2.58
CA GLN A 155 33.07 29.65 3.31
C GLN A 155 33.71 28.45 2.60
N ALA A 156 32.92 27.60 1.95
CA ALA A 156 33.44 26.41 1.28
C ALA A 156 34.19 26.69 -0.03
N HIS A 157 33.92 27.83 -0.69
CA HIS A 157 34.45 28.12 -2.03
C HIS A 157 35.25 29.43 -2.14
N GLY A 158 35.41 30.15 -1.04
CA GLY A 158 36.09 31.46 -1.02
C GLY A 158 35.22 32.56 -1.63
N SER A 159 35.30 33.76 -1.05
CA SER A 159 34.59 34.94 -1.57
C SER A 159 35.01 35.26 -3.00
N GLY A 160 34.04 35.38 -3.92
CA GLY A 160 34.27 35.84 -5.30
C GLY A 160 34.03 34.79 -6.41
N SER A 161 33.72 33.53 -6.09
CA SER A 161 33.51 32.48 -7.12
C SER A 161 32.25 32.68 -7.98
N TRP A 162 31.33 33.55 -7.56
CA TRP A 162 30.03 33.78 -8.22
C TRP A 162 29.75 35.26 -8.53
N GLU A 163 30.72 36.16 -8.35
CA GLU A 163 30.54 37.57 -8.67
C GLU A 163 30.80 37.79 -10.17
N GLY A 164 29.71 37.87 -10.94
CA GLY A 164 29.73 38.21 -12.36
C GLY A 164 28.36 37.96 -13.01
N ALA A 165 27.83 38.95 -13.73
CA ALA A 165 26.52 38.81 -14.38
C ALA A 165 26.60 38.00 -15.69
N THR A 166 27.79 37.64 -16.15
CA THR A 166 28.02 36.93 -17.40
C THR A 166 29.08 35.82 -17.24
N PRO A 167 29.01 34.74 -18.04
CA PRO A 167 29.98 33.64 -17.98
C PRO A 167 31.43 34.07 -18.19
N SER A 168 31.72 35.11 -18.99
CA SER A 168 33.09 35.57 -19.20
C SER A 168 33.71 36.22 -17.95
N GLN A 169 32.90 36.90 -17.13
CA GLN A 169 33.34 37.57 -15.90
C GLN A 169 33.67 36.56 -14.79
N ILE A 170 32.89 35.48 -14.68
CA ILE A 170 33.09 34.44 -13.66
C ILE A 170 34.38 33.63 -13.93
N TRP A 171 34.79 33.52 -15.20
CA TRP A 171 35.89 32.64 -15.63
C TRP A 171 37.23 33.38 -15.82
N SER A 172 37.27 34.72 -15.68
CA SER A 172 38.45 35.54 -16.00
C SER A 172 39.38 35.89 -14.82
N HIS A 173 39.21 35.30 -13.63
CA HIS A 173 40.08 35.64 -12.49
C HIS A 173 41.48 34.99 -12.58
N PRO A 174 42.58 35.78 -12.58
CA PRO A 174 43.94 35.30 -12.82
C PRO A 174 44.61 34.58 -11.64
N SER A 175 43.95 34.47 -10.48
CA SER A 175 44.52 33.83 -9.28
C SER A 175 43.46 33.04 -8.53
N ARG A 176 43.32 31.75 -8.84
CA ARG A 176 42.63 30.80 -7.96
C ARG A 176 43.67 30.18 -7.03
N THR A 177 43.73 30.66 -5.80
CA THR A 177 44.47 29.95 -4.74
C THR A 177 43.58 28.80 -4.27
N LEU A 178 43.89 27.58 -4.71
CA LEU A 178 43.25 26.38 -4.15
C LEU A 178 43.70 26.28 -2.68
N SER A 179 42.77 26.42 -1.73
CA SER A 179 43.08 26.08 -0.34
C SER A 179 43.37 24.59 -0.27
N SER A 180 44.61 24.23 0.03
CA SER A 180 44.99 22.85 0.35
C SER A 180 44.25 22.45 1.61
N ARG A 181 43.24 21.59 1.46
CA ARG A 181 42.49 21.00 2.57
C ARG A 181 43.45 20.15 3.40
N GLU A 182 43.71 20.56 4.64
CA GLU A 182 44.30 19.68 5.64
C GLU A 182 43.35 18.48 5.84
N VAL A 183 43.89 17.27 5.75
CA VAL A 183 43.16 16.03 5.98
C VAL A 183 42.92 15.92 7.49
N PRO A 184 41.67 15.97 7.99
CA PRO A 184 41.44 15.72 9.40
C PRO A 184 41.67 14.23 9.69
N GLU A 185 42.46 13.95 10.72
CA GLU A 185 42.69 12.59 11.23
C GLU A 185 41.35 11.92 11.58
N ARG A 186 41.25 10.65 11.20
CA ARG A 186 40.06 9.81 11.36
C ARG A 186 39.84 9.52 12.85
N GLY A 187 39.07 10.37 13.53
CA GLY A 187 38.56 10.08 14.86
C GLY A 187 37.52 8.95 14.79
N GLU A 188 37.82 7.82 15.41
CA GLU A 188 36.85 6.77 15.69
C GLU A 188 35.77 7.34 16.62
N GLU A 189 34.55 7.52 16.09
CA GLU A 189 33.40 7.95 16.89
C GLU A 189 32.93 6.77 17.73
N ILE A 190 33.50 6.66 18.93
CA ILE A 190 33.06 5.69 19.94
C ILE A 190 31.69 6.17 20.43
N ALA A 191 30.63 5.42 20.14
CA ALA A 191 29.28 5.70 20.62
C ALA A 191 29.29 5.95 22.13
N SER A 192 28.70 7.06 22.57
CA SER A 192 28.66 7.43 23.99
C SER A 192 28.03 6.31 24.84
N GLU A 193 28.51 6.10 26.06
CA GLU A 193 28.00 5.05 26.97
C GLU A 193 26.48 5.14 27.18
N GLU A 194 25.92 6.34 27.07
CA GLU A 194 24.48 6.60 27.14
C GLU A 194 23.73 5.98 25.96
N THR A 195 24.31 6.03 24.76
CA THR A 195 23.75 5.42 23.54
C THR A 195 23.74 3.89 23.66
N LEU A 196 24.82 3.30 24.18
CA LEU A 196 24.92 1.87 24.41
C LEU A 196 23.92 1.39 25.48
N ARG A 197 23.70 2.19 26.53
CA ARG A 197 22.72 1.90 27.58
C ARG A 197 21.29 1.91 27.04
N LEU A 198 20.94 2.88 26.20
CA LEU A 198 19.62 2.97 25.56
C LEU A 198 19.34 1.78 24.63
N ILE A 199 20.34 1.36 23.86
CA ILE A 199 20.23 0.18 22.98
C ILE A 199 20.03 -1.10 23.81
N GLN A 200 20.76 -1.28 24.91
CA GLN A 200 20.58 -2.44 25.79
C GLN A 200 19.22 -2.48 26.49
N GLU A 201 18.66 -1.32 26.87
CA GLU A 201 17.34 -1.24 27.47
C GLU A 201 16.23 -1.59 26.47
N GLN A 202 16.36 -1.16 25.22
CA GLN A 202 15.45 -1.55 24.14
C GLN A 202 15.50 -3.05 23.85
N ILE A 203 16.69 -3.64 23.78
CA ILE A 203 16.85 -5.09 23.57
C ILE A 203 16.19 -5.91 24.71
N LYS A 204 16.28 -5.44 25.97
CA LYS A 204 15.58 -6.07 27.10
C LYS A 204 14.06 -5.99 26.96
N LYS A 205 13.49 -4.86 26.57
CA LYS A 205 12.03 -4.71 26.39
C LYS A 205 11.49 -5.62 25.29
N VAL A 206 12.22 -5.75 24.17
CA VAL A 206 11.82 -6.62 23.06
C VAL A 206 11.84 -8.11 23.46
N LYS A 207 12.83 -8.54 24.25
CA LYS A 207 12.89 -9.94 24.73
C LYS A 207 11.74 -10.31 25.66
N VAL A 208 11.30 -9.41 26.54
CA VAL A 208 10.21 -9.68 27.51
C VAL A 208 8.86 -9.87 26.81
N VAL A 209 8.58 -9.08 25.76
CA VAL A 209 7.33 -9.22 24.98
C VAL A 209 7.30 -10.56 24.23
N SER A 210 8.43 -11.01 23.70
CA SER A 210 8.50 -12.28 22.95
C SER A 210 8.36 -13.53 23.84
N VAL A 211 8.70 -13.47 25.13
CA VAL A 211 8.60 -14.66 26.02
C VAL A 211 7.24 -14.75 26.71
N GLY A 212 6.59 -13.62 26.99
CA GLY A 212 5.25 -13.59 27.59
C GLY A 212 4.15 -14.19 26.70
N GLN A 213 4.26 -14.04 25.37
CA GLN A 213 3.26 -14.55 24.43
C GLN A 213 3.35 -16.06 24.16
N TYR A 214 4.45 -16.72 24.53
CA TYR A 214 4.59 -18.18 24.35
C TYR A 214 4.16 -19.00 25.58
N LEU A 215 4.01 -18.39 26.76
CA LEU A 215 3.62 -19.13 27.98
C LEU A 215 2.10 -19.15 28.23
N GLU A 216 1.35 -18.20 27.67
CA GLU A 216 -0.12 -18.18 27.80
C GLU A 216 -0.84 -19.11 26.80
N SER A 217 -0.16 -19.61 25.75
CA SER A 217 -0.76 -20.53 24.77
C SER A 217 -0.59 -22.01 25.11
N THR A 218 0.13 -22.37 26.18
CA THR A 218 0.37 -23.76 26.59
C THR A 218 -0.28 -24.17 27.92
N LEU A 219 -1.06 -23.28 28.55
CA LEU A 219 -1.77 -23.56 29.81
C LEU A 219 -3.23 -23.08 29.74
N SER A 220 -4.05 -23.77 28.96
CA SER A 220 -5.48 -23.94 29.26
C SER A 220 -5.88 -25.37 28.92
N PRO A 221 -6.39 -26.15 29.89
CA PRO A 221 -6.97 -27.47 29.64
C PRO A 221 -8.33 -27.38 28.93
#